data_AF-A0A7G1IP44-F1
#
_entry.id   AF-A0A7G1IP44-F1
#
_cell.length_a   1.000
_cell.length_b   1.000
_cell.length_c   1.000
_cell.angle_alpha   90.00
_cell.angle_beta   90.00
_cell.angle_gamma   90.00
#
_symmetry.space_group_name_H-M   'P 1'
#
loop_
_entity.id
_entity.type
_entity.pdbx_description
1 polymer ?
#
loop_
_entity_poly.entity_id
_entity_poly.type
_entity_poly.pdbx_seq_one_letter_code
_entity_poly.pdbx_strand_id
1 'polypeptide(L)'
;MPKGVAITHHNLTQLIMSFDPGLPGAPEQVWSQWHSYAFDFSVWEIWGALLRGGRLVVVPEWVAASPTDFHDLLVSQRVNVLTQTPSAIGVLTPHGLESTALLMGGEPCPAEVVDRWAGGG
;
A
#
# COMPACT_ATOMS: atom_id res chain seq x y z
N MET A 1 -18.23 -4.77 -23.17
CA MET A 1 -17.06 -4.00 -23.65
C MET A 1 -16.48 -3.24 -22.46
N PRO A 2 -15.14 -3.19 -22.29
CA PRO A 2 -14.52 -2.40 -21.22
C PRO A 2 -14.75 -0.90 -21.43
N LYS A 3 -14.87 -0.15 -20.32
CA LYS A 3 -15.01 1.32 -20.29
C LYS A 3 -13.69 1.93 -19.80
N GLY A 4 -13.15 2.89 -20.55
CA GLY A 4 -12.05 3.73 -20.06
C GLY A 4 -12.55 4.77 -19.06
N VAL A 5 -11.82 4.96 -17.96
CA VAL A 5 -12.08 6.03 -16.98
C VAL A 5 -10.95 7.06 -17.10
N ALA A 6 -11.29 8.25 -17.58
CA ALA A 6 -10.31 9.33 -17.71
C ALA A 6 -10.15 10.05 -16.37
N ILE A 7 -8.90 10.14 -15.87
CA ILE A 7 -8.54 10.84 -14.63
C ILE A 7 -7.54 11.93 -14.98
N THR A 8 -7.75 13.15 -14.48
CA THR A 8 -6.85 14.28 -14.73
C THR A 8 -5.71 14.33 -13.70
N HIS A 9 -4.59 14.97 -14.06
CA HIS A 9 -3.51 15.27 -13.11
C HIS A 9 -4.01 16.05 -11.89
N HIS A 10 -4.99 16.94 -12.06
CA HIS A 10 -5.57 17.69 -10.94
C HIS A 10 -6.30 16.78 -9.96
N ASN A 11 -7.05 15.78 -10.44
CA ASN A 11 -7.72 14.83 -9.54
C ASN A 11 -6.69 14.06 -8.71
N LEU A 12 -5.60 13.63 -9.32
CA LEU A 12 -4.51 12.94 -8.63
C LEU A 12 -3.85 13.82 -7.57
N THR A 13 -3.42 15.03 -7.92
CA THR A 13 -2.72 15.89 -6.97
C THR A 13 -3.62 16.33 -5.83
N GLN A 14 -4.91 16.59 -6.08
CA GLN A 14 -5.87 16.88 -5.01
C GLN A 14 -6.08 15.68 -4.08
N LEU A 15 -6.24 14.47 -4.63
CA LEU A 15 -6.39 13.25 -3.83
C LEU A 15 -5.18 13.05 -2.92
N ILE A 16 -3.97 13.05 -3.49
CA ILE A 16 -2.76 12.81 -2.73
C ILE A 16 -2.57 13.92 -1.69
N MET A 17 -2.65 15.20 -2.05
CA MET A 17 -2.34 16.29 -1.13
C MET A 17 -3.36 16.47 0.00
N SER A 18 -4.62 16.07 -0.21
CA SER A 18 -5.67 16.19 0.82
C SER A 18 -5.72 15.01 1.79
N PHE A 19 -5.08 13.89 1.48
CA PHE A 19 -5.14 12.68 2.30
C PHE A 19 -4.00 12.61 3.32
N ASP A 20 -4.30 12.82 4.60
CA ASP A 20 -3.39 12.59 5.71
C ASP A 20 -4.11 11.88 6.88
N PRO A 21 -4.17 10.54 6.88
CA PRO A 21 -4.90 9.76 7.88
C PRO A 21 -4.07 9.55 9.17
N GLY A 22 -3.06 10.41 9.43
CA GLY A 22 -2.10 10.21 10.52
C GLY A 22 -0.95 9.29 10.13
N LEU A 23 -0.49 9.37 8.87
CA LEU A 23 0.71 8.67 8.42
C LEU A 23 1.97 9.30 9.04
N PRO A 24 3.11 8.57 9.06
CA PRO A 24 4.40 9.18 9.38
C PRO A 24 4.67 10.43 8.54
N GLY A 25 5.56 11.30 9.02
CA GLY A 25 5.99 12.46 8.23
C GLY A 25 6.44 12.02 6.84
N ALA A 26 6.00 12.74 5.79
CA ALA A 26 6.16 12.25 4.43
C ALA A 26 7.60 11.82 4.02
N PRO A 27 8.68 12.49 4.44
CA PRO A 27 10.05 12.04 4.15
C PRO A 27 10.44 10.70 4.80
N GLU A 28 9.74 10.29 5.85
CA GLU A 28 9.96 9.03 6.57
C GLU A 28 9.14 7.88 5.98
N GLN A 29 8.21 8.18 5.08
CA GLN A 29 7.37 7.17 4.47
C GLN A 29 8.16 6.35 3.44
N VAL A 30 8.10 5.03 3.58
CA VAL A 30 8.62 4.05 2.64
C VAL A 30 7.44 3.22 2.15
N TRP A 31 7.09 3.41 0.88
CA TRP A 31 5.96 2.77 0.21
C TRP A 31 6.44 1.58 -0.61
N SER A 32 5.62 0.53 -0.70
CA SER A 32 5.78 -0.53 -1.71
C SER A 32 4.95 -0.22 -2.95
N GLN A 33 5.55 -0.31 -4.14
CA GLN A 33 4.83 -0.39 -5.41
C GLN A 33 4.85 -1.84 -5.89
N TRP A 34 3.69 -2.48 -5.90
CA TRP A 34 3.57 -3.89 -6.26
C TRP A 34 2.25 -4.22 -6.98
N HIS A 35 1.20 -3.39 -6.81
CA HIS A 35 -0.02 -3.56 -7.59
C HIS A 35 0.25 -3.31 -9.08
N SER A 36 -0.50 -4.03 -9.92
CA SER A 36 -0.51 -3.82 -11.37
C SER A 36 -0.80 -2.36 -11.72
N TYR A 37 -0.09 -1.82 -12.72
CA TYR A 37 -0.34 -0.48 -13.26
C TYR A 37 -1.72 -0.33 -13.92
N ALA A 38 -2.41 -1.45 -14.18
CA ALA A 38 -3.80 -1.44 -14.62
C ALA A 38 -4.80 -1.26 -13.46
N PHE A 39 -4.35 -1.31 -12.21
CA PHE A 39 -5.16 -1.12 -11.00
C PHE A 39 -4.82 0.22 -10.34
N ASP A 40 -5.84 0.96 -9.90
CA ASP A 40 -5.69 2.34 -9.45
C ASP A 40 -4.90 2.49 -8.14
N PHE A 41 -4.80 1.45 -7.31
CA PHE A 41 -3.90 1.44 -6.14
C PHE A 41 -2.44 1.73 -6.52
N SER A 42 -1.97 1.31 -7.70
CA SER A 42 -0.61 1.61 -8.16
C SER A 42 -0.35 3.11 -8.30
N VAL A 43 -1.38 3.89 -8.64
CA VAL A 43 -1.31 5.36 -8.70
C VAL A 43 -1.07 5.91 -7.30
N TRP A 44 -1.73 5.35 -6.30
CA TRP A 44 -1.54 5.72 -4.91
C TRP A 44 -0.13 5.38 -4.41
N GLU A 45 0.32 4.15 -4.65
CA GLU A 45 1.66 3.68 -4.26
C GLU A 45 2.76 4.61 -4.78
N ILE A 46 2.70 4.94 -6.08
CA ILE A 46 3.70 5.75 -6.76
C ILE A 46 3.64 7.20 -6.27
N TRP A 47 2.49 7.84 -6.37
CA TRP A 47 2.39 9.28 -6.15
C TRP A 47 2.24 9.66 -4.68
N GLY A 48 1.74 8.76 -3.84
CA GLY A 48 1.73 8.91 -2.39
C GLY A 48 3.13 9.09 -1.82
N ALA A 49 4.10 8.32 -2.34
CA ALA A 49 5.51 8.49 -2.01
C ALA A 49 6.12 9.73 -2.68
N LEU A 50 6.10 9.76 -4.02
CA LEU A 50 6.94 10.68 -4.80
C LEU A 50 6.53 12.14 -4.70
N LEU A 51 5.23 12.44 -4.58
CA LEU A 51 4.79 13.83 -4.48
C LEU A 51 5.03 14.45 -3.09
N ARG A 52 5.37 13.63 -2.10
CA ARG A 52 5.53 14.08 -0.71
C ARG A 52 6.95 13.92 -0.18
N GLY A 53 7.87 13.43 -1.02
CA GLY A 53 9.28 13.25 -0.69
C GLY A 53 9.59 11.93 0.03
N GLY A 54 8.66 10.97 0.02
CA GLY A 54 8.89 9.63 0.54
C GLY A 54 9.72 8.76 -0.41
N ARG A 55 10.01 7.54 0.03
CA ARG A 55 10.74 6.52 -0.74
C ARG A 55 9.77 5.51 -1.34
N LEU A 56 9.98 5.17 -2.61
CA LEU A 56 9.24 4.10 -3.29
C LEU A 56 10.11 2.87 -3.48
N VAL A 57 9.65 1.73 -2.99
CA VAL A 57 10.26 0.41 -3.20
C VAL A 57 9.48 -0.29 -4.30
N VAL A 58 10.07 -0.42 -5.48
CA VAL A 58 9.47 -1.15 -6.61
C VAL A 58 9.70 -2.65 -6.41
N VAL A 59 8.63 -3.40 -6.25
CA VAL A 59 8.67 -4.82 -5.92
C VAL A 59 8.65 -5.65 -7.22
N PRO A 60 9.62 -6.54 -7.44
CA PRO A 60 9.59 -7.45 -8.59
C PRO A 60 8.37 -8.38 -8.55
N GLU A 61 7.79 -8.67 -9.71
CA GLU A 61 6.59 -9.52 -9.81
C GLU A 61 6.78 -10.91 -9.18
N TRP A 62 7.96 -11.52 -9.36
CA TRP A 62 8.28 -12.82 -8.77
C TRP A 62 8.37 -12.78 -7.25
N VAL A 63 8.73 -11.64 -6.66
CA VAL A 63 8.69 -11.43 -5.20
C VAL A 63 7.25 -11.25 -4.74
N ALA A 64 6.47 -10.42 -5.43
CA ALA A 64 5.06 -10.18 -5.10
C ALA A 64 4.19 -11.45 -5.17
N ALA A 65 4.57 -12.42 -6.02
CA ALA A 65 3.88 -13.70 -6.15
C ALA A 65 4.14 -14.67 -4.98
N SER A 66 5.11 -14.39 -4.11
CA SER A 66 5.51 -15.22 -2.97
C SER A 66 5.25 -14.49 -1.67
N PRO A 67 4.26 -14.91 -0.85
CA PRO A 67 3.94 -14.22 0.41
C PRO A 67 5.14 -14.09 1.36
N THR A 68 6.02 -15.10 1.37
CA THR A 68 7.24 -15.11 2.18
C THR A 68 8.27 -14.12 1.63
N ASP A 69 8.62 -14.17 0.34
CA ASP A 69 9.62 -13.26 -0.22
C ASP A 69 9.13 -11.81 -0.19
N PHE A 70 7.82 -11.60 -0.41
CA PHE A 70 7.20 -10.30 -0.29
C PHE A 70 7.32 -9.77 1.13
N HIS A 71 6.97 -10.57 2.13
CA HIS A 71 7.14 -10.20 3.55
C HIS A 71 8.60 -9.85 3.89
N ASP A 72 9.55 -10.69 3.51
CA ASP A 72 10.98 -10.48 3.76
C ASP A 72 11.48 -9.18 3.10
N LEU A 73 10.99 -8.86 1.90
CA LEU A 73 11.29 -7.60 1.23
C LEU A 73 10.71 -6.41 2.00
N LEU A 74 9.44 -6.48 2.43
CA LEU A 74 8.80 -5.39 3.18
C LEU A 74 9.58 -5.07 4.46
N VAL A 75 9.95 -6.10 5.23
CA VAL A 75 10.74 -5.97 6.46
C VAL A 75 12.14 -5.42 6.17
N SER A 76 12.88 -6.03 5.23
CA SER A 76 14.26 -5.62 4.92
C SER A 76 14.36 -4.20 4.37
N GLN A 77 13.37 -3.77 3.59
CA GLN A 77 13.30 -2.42 3.03
C GLN A 77 12.69 -1.40 3.98
N ARG A 78 12.19 -1.84 5.15
CA ARG A 78 11.48 -1.03 6.15
C ARG A 78 10.29 -0.29 5.56
N VAL A 79 9.48 -1.01 4.77
CA VAL A 79 8.22 -0.48 4.26
C VAL A 79 7.31 -0.18 5.45
N ASN A 80 6.79 1.05 5.52
CA ASN A 80 5.91 1.50 6.59
C ASN A 80 4.57 2.04 6.08
N VAL A 81 4.36 2.05 4.75
CA VAL A 81 3.04 2.25 4.14
C VAL A 81 2.81 1.16 3.10
N LEU A 82 1.75 0.37 3.31
CA LEU A 82 1.39 -0.76 2.47
C LEU A 82 -0.07 -0.64 2.02
N THR A 83 -0.35 -0.90 0.74
CA THR A 83 -1.70 -1.07 0.22
C THR A 83 -1.97 -2.54 -0.03
N GLN A 84 -3.17 -3.02 0.29
CA GLN A 84 -3.60 -4.41 0.06
C GLN A 84 -5.12 -4.52 -0.13
N THR A 85 -5.57 -5.65 -0.68
CA THR A 85 -6.96 -6.09 -0.51
C THR A 85 -7.11 -6.88 0.79
N PRO A 86 -8.31 -6.92 1.41
CA PRO A 86 -8.58 -7.78 2.57
C PRO A 86 -8.21 -9.25 2.36
N SER A 87 -8.49 -9.82 1.18
CA SER A 87 -8.10 -11.19 0.85
C SER A 87 -6.59 -11.39 0.81
N ALA A 88 -5.85 -10.46 0.19
CA ALA A 88 -4.40 -10.58 0.00
C ALA A 88 -3.61 -10.34 1.28
N ILE A 89 -4.04 -9.39 2.14
CA ILE A 89 -3.43 -9.26 3.47
C ILE A 89 -3.70 -10.52 4.31
N GLY A 90 -4.79 -11.25 4.04
CA GLY A 90 -5.15 -12.55 4.63
C GLY A 90 -3.99 -13.55 4.70
N VAL A 91 -3.14 -13.57 3.67
CA VAL A 91 -2.03 -14.54 3.53
C VAL A 91 -0.68 -14.00 4.01
N LEU A 92 -0.60 -12.72 4.40
CA LEU A 92 0.62 -12.08 4.91
C LEU A 92 0.65 -12.14 6.44
N THR A 93 1.83 -12.39 7.02
CA THR A 93 2.04 -12.31 8.47
C THR A 93 2.32 -10.86 8.89
N PRO A 94 1.73 -10.38 10.00
CA PRO A 94 1.99 -9.03 10.52
C PRO A 94 3.34 -8.90 11.24
N HIS A 95 4.03 -10.00 11.52
CA HIS A 95 5.29 -9.99 12.26
C HIS A 95 6.37 -9.13 11.57
N GLY A 96 7.01 -8.21 12.28
CA GLY A 96 7.99 -7.28 11.71
C GLY A 96 7.39 -6.14 10.90
N LEU A 97 6.06 -6.08 10.77
CA LEU A 97 5.30 -5.03 10.08
C LEU A 97 4.34 -4.30 11.03
N GLU A 98 4.51 -4.43 12.35
CA GLU A 98 3.58 -3.95 13.37
C GLU A 98 3.39 -2.41 13.34
N SER A 99 4.39 -1.67 12.88
CA SER A 99 4.32 -0.22 12.71
C SER A 99 3.88 0.23 11.31
N THR A 100 3.48 -0.69 10.44
CA THR A 100 3.12 -0.40 9.05
C THR A 100 1.70 0.16 8.98
N ALA A 101 1.55 1.33 8.38
CA ALA A 101 0.24 1.84 8.02
C ALA A 101 -0.31 1.03 6.83
N LEU A 102 -1.37 0.26 7.09
CA LEU A 102 -2.03 -0.58 6.10
C LEU A 102 -3.28 0.12 5.55
N LEU A 103 -3.29 0.38 4.24
CA LEU A 103 -4.47 0.84 3.51
C LEU A 103 -5.14 -0.34 2.81
N MET A 104 -6.36 -0.68 3.22
CA MET A 104 -7.15 -1.76 2.63
C MET A 104 -8.30 -1.23 1.79
N GLY A 105 -8.56 -1.87 0.65
CA GLY A 105 -9.76 -1.59 -0.15
C GLY A 105 -9.93 -2.55 -1.32
N GLY A 106 -10.93 -2.28 -2.17
CA GLY A 106 -11.27 -3.12 -3.33
C GLY A 106 -12.24 -4.27 -3.02
N GLU A 107 -12.41 -4.66 -1.75
CA GLU A 107 -13.31 -5.71 -1.31
C GLU A 107 -13.96 -5.36 0.04
N PRO A 108 -15.10 -6.00 0.41
CA PRO A 108 -15.59 -5.94 1.78
C PRO A 108 -14.51 -6.40 2.77
N CYS A 109 -14.24 -5.60 3.80
CA CYS A 109 -13.23 -5.91 4.80
C CYS A 109 -13.87 -6.65 5.99
N PRO A 110 -13.56 -7.94 6.24
CA PRO A 110 -14.04 -8.65 7.41
C PRO A 110 -13.40 -8.10 8.70
N ALA A 111 -14.16 -8.07 9.80
CA ALA A 111 -13.68 -7.58 11.10
C ALA A 111 -12.43 -8.33 11.58
N GLU A 112 -12.35 -9.65 11.35
CA GLU A 112 -11.22 -10.50 11.73
C GLU A 112 -9.89 -10.04 11.10
N VAL A 113 -9.93 -9.53 9.86
CA VAL A 113 -8.75 -8.99 9.18
C VAL A 113 -8.31 -7.69 9.84
N VAL A 114 -9.26 -6.85 10.24
CA VAL A 114 -8.99 -5.62 10.99
C VAL A 114 -8.39 -5.98 12.35
N ASP A 115 -8.99 -6.88 13.12
CA ASP A 115 -8.51 -7.24 14.45
C ASP A 115 -7.07 -7.78 14.43
N ARG A 116 -6.73 -8.58 13.41
CA ARG A 116 -5.38 -9.12 13.25
C ARG A 116 -4.31 -8.06 12.96
N TRP A 117 -4.68 -6.97 12.30
CA TRP A 117 -3.76 -5.91 11.87
C TRP A 117 -3.83 -4.64 12.70
N ALA A 118 -4.94 -4.41 13.41
CA ALA A 118 -5.13 -3.33 14.37
C ALA A 118 -4.77 -3.77 15.81
N GLY A 119 -4.86 -5.07 16.11
CA GLY A 119 -4.57 -5.65 17.41
C GLY A 119 -3.08 -5.87 17.66
N GLY A 120 -2.36 -4.77 17.85
CA GLY A 120 -0.94 -4.74 18.21
C GLY A 120 -0.49 -3.48 18.96
N GLY A 121 -1.43 -2.71 19.51
CA GLY A 121 -1.20 -1.51 20.33
C GLY A 121 -2.41 -1.16 21.18
#